data_AF-A0A923JH76-F1
#
_entry.id   AF-A0A923JH76-F1
#
_cell.length_a   1.000
_cell.length_b   1.000
_cell.length_c   1.000
_cell.angle_alpha   90.00
_cell.angle_beta   90.00
_cell.angle_gamma   90.00
#
_symmetry.space_group_name_H-M   'P 1'
#
loop_
_entity.id
_entity.type
_entity.pdbx_description
1 polymer ?
#
loop_
_entity_poly.entity_id
_entity_poly.type
_entity_poly.pdbx_seq_one_letter_code
_entity_poly.pdbx_strand_id
1 'polypeptide(L)'
;MAFSLIRSLTASVVRNVSALKRDAKRLQKNSQLVFGTEYPLKVCQHAVAVSRGFRSLADVENISRRLGLDKNTPFWTILGRSDNHQAALTALYQLNLEFSENGPVVFTGNQRHSIVPALTLLFEEMSTRKLPGLILLETQAESIQETLVYDGIRALGLDEIFEGFRSLDLREKNLPVSLCTGPRCWVSAILNTFDLEIQSKLQRTDWAIALETSAFENAKSRRQVSQSRNFDAIPFYSVKEAACQMVHGYGWPSWIDDNARVGSYPDKLDEDAAKAVLDLIGELAERNFSLGVSCEHESSWRPYVVVFSRSDPASEVLAGVVHSYYSWCQPRENPTSTLYVSDGTSPYAPRFLSFGGNTAVINGLDAIPDGKQPGQFYGYKNALKVVGSPEGLTYMGKRVSL
;
A
#
# COMPACT_ATOMS: atom_id res chain seq x y z
N MET A 1 -15.54 23.07 -28.90
CA MET A 1 -15.36 22.38 -30.20
C MET A 1 -14.02 21.66 -30.36
N ALA A 2 -12.89 22.15 -29.81
CA ALA A 2 -11.59 21.46 -29.92
C ALA A 2 -11.53 20.09 -29.20
N PHE A 3 -12.14 19.98 -28.02
CA PHE A 3 -12.16 18.73 -27.23
C PHE A 3 -12.94 17.58 -27.88
N SER A 4 -14.02 17.86 -28.64
CA SER A 4 -14.78 16.82 -29.35
C SER A 4 -14.00 16.28 -30.55
N LEU A 5 -13.26 17.16 -31.25
CA LEU A 5 -12.33 16.79 -32.31
C LEU A 5 -11.19 15.93 -31.77
N ILE A 6 -10.54 16.34 -30.68
CA ILE A 6 -9.48 15.57 -30.02
C ILE A 6 -10.01 14.19 -29.57
N ARG A 7 -11.17 14.12 -28.91
CA ARG A 7 -11.81 12.83 -28.56
C ARG A 7 -12.08 11.95 -29.77
N SER A 8 -12.59 12.52 -30.87
CA SER A 8 -12.88 11.76 -32.10
C SER A 8 -11.60 11.24 -32.78
N LEU A 9 -10.54 12.03 -32.78
CA LEU A 9 -9.20 11.65 -33.26
C LEU A 9 -8.63 10.54 -32.40
N THR A 10 -8.65 10.69 -31.08
CA THR A 10 -8.18 9.69 -30.13
C THR A 10 -8.94 8.37 -30.30
N ALA A 11 -10.27 8.41 -30.39
CA ALA A 11 -11.09 7.22 -30.63
C ALA A 11 -10.78 6.54 -31.98
N SER A 12 -10.54 7.33 -33.03
CA SER A 12 -10.13 6.82 -34.35
C SER A 12 -8.75 6.13 -34.29
N VAL A 13 -7.78 6.75 -33.62
CA VAL A 13 -6.44 6.16 -33.44
C VAL A 13 -6.50 4.88 -32.60
N VAL A 14 -7.30 4.86 -31.52
CA VAL A 14 -7.52 3.65 -30.70
C VAL A 14 -8.13 2.50 -31.53
N ARG A 15 -9.14 2.79 -32.36
CA ARG A 15 -9.73 1.80 -33.28
C ARG A 15 -8.71 1.30 -34.30
N ASN A 16 -7.87 2.18 -34.84
CA ASN A 16 -6.84 1.80 -35.81
C ASN A 16 -5.75 0.92 -35.19
N VAL A 17 -5.28 1.23 -33.99
CA VAL A 17 -4.28 0.43 -33.25
C VAL A 17 -4.86 -0.93 -32.85
N SER A 18 -6.10 -0.98 -32.37
CA SER A 18 -6.75 -2.24 -31.98
C SER A 18 -7.09 -3.14 -33.17
N ALA A 19 -7.51 -2.57 -34.31
CA ALA A 19 -7.71 -3.30 -35.56
C ALA A 19 -6.39 -3.83 -36.11
N LEU A 20 -5.29 -3.05 -36.05
CA LEU A 20 -3.96 -3.50 -36.47
C LEU A 20 -3.52 -4.77 -35.73
N LYS A 21 -3.71 -4.83 -34.40
CA LYS A 21 -3.39 -6.02 -33.60
C LYS A 21 -4.22 -7.25 -34.02
N ARG A 22 -5.49 -7.08 -34.40
CA ARG A 22 -6.35 -8.16 -34.89
C ARG A 22 -5.95 -8.63 -36.29
N ASP A 23 -5.67 -7.68 -37.18
CA ASP A 23 -5.32 -7.97 -38.57
C ASP A 23 -3.92 -8.60 -38.67
N ALA A 24 -2.98 -8.19 -37.82
CA ALA A 24 -1.67 -8.85 -37.72
C ALA A 24 -1.78 -10.32 -37.27
N LYS A 25 -2.69 -10.64 -36.34
CA LYS A 25 -2.96 -12.04 -35.94
C LYS A 25 -3.61 -12.85 -37.06
N ARG A 26 -4.52 -12.23 -37.83
CA ARG A 26 -5.11 -12.88 -39.01
C ARG A 26 -4.07 -13.14 -40.09
N LEU A 27 -3.19 -12.16 -40.34
CA LEU A 27 -2.09 -12.29 -41.28
C LEU A 27 -1.08 -13.36 -40.86
N GLN A 28 -0.74 -13.45 -39.57
CA GLN A 28 0.12 -14.52 -39.05
C GLN A 28 -0.48 -15.91 -39.34
N LYS A 29 -1.77 -16.10 -39.01
CA LYS A 29 -2.48 -17.38 -39.23
C LYS A 29 -2.52 -17.80 -40.69
N ASN A 30 -2.58 -16.83 -41.62
CA ASN A 30 -2.64 -17.08 -43.05
C ASN A 30 -1.30 -16.83 -43.76
N SER A 31 -0.21 -16.66 -43.02
CA SER A 31 1.07 -16.22 -43.60
C SER A 31 1.62 -17.22 -44.62
N GLN A 32 1.47 -18.52 -44.37
CA GLN A 32 1.82 -19.58 -45.31
C GLN A 32 1.04 -19.48 -46.63
N LEU A 33 -0.24 -19.11 -46.58
CA LEU A 33 -1.09 -18.97 -47.77
C LEU A 33 -0.78 -17.68 -48.55
N VAL A 34 -0.45 -16.59 -47.86
CA VAL A 34 -0.25 -15.27 -48.46
C VAL A 34 1.17 -15.09 -48.99
N PHE A 35 2.17 -15.62 -48.27
CA PHE A 35 3.58 -15.40 -48.57
C PHE A 35 4.34 -16.68 -48.93
N GLY A 36 3.70 -17.85 -48.87
CA GLY A 36 4.33 -19.15 -49.12
C GLY A 36 5.21 -19.66 -47.97
N THR A 37 5.35 -18.89 -46.89
CA THR A 37 6.15 -19.21 -45.70
C THR A 37 5.49 -18.69 -44.43
N GLU A 38 5.69 -19.40 -43.32
CA GLU A 38 5.20 -18.96 -42.01
C GLU A 38 6.07 -17.83 -41.46
N TYR A 39 5.44 -16.69 -41.17
CA TYR A 39 6.11 -15.54 -40.57
C TYR A 39 5.74 -15.37 -39.10
N PRO A 40 6.70 -15.00 -38.22
CA PRO A 40 6.42 -14.73 -36.82
C PRO A 40 5.56 -13.48 -36.65
N LEU A 41 4.76 -13.45 -35.58
CA LEU A 41 3.78 -12.39 -35.30
C LEU A 41 4.36 -10.97 -35.36
N LYS A 42 5.60 -10.77 -34.89
CA LYS A 42 6.27 -9.46 -34.93
C LYS A 42 6.47 -8.94 -36.35
N VAL A 43 6.81 -9.82 -37.31
CA VAL A 43 6.99 -9.44 -38.71
C VAL A 43 5.64 -9.08 -39.34
N CYS A 44 4.59 -9.86 -39.06
CA CYS A 44 3.23 -9.53 -39.50
C CYS A 44 2.72 -8.22 -38.89
N GLN A 45 3.00 -7.95 -37.61
CA GLN A 45 2.66 -6.68 -36.96
C GLN A 45 3.36 -5.49 -37.63
N HIS A 46 4.63 -5.64 -37.98
CA HIS A 46 5.39 -4.62 -38.69
C HIS A 46 4.83 -4.38 -40.10
N ALA A 47 4.53 -5.44 -40.85
CA ALA A 47 3.93 -5.34 -42.19
C ALA A 47 2.56 -4.62 -42.15
N VAL A 48 1.68 -4.98 -41.20
CA VAL A 48 0.38 -4.32 -41.06
C VAL A 48 0.54 -2.86 -40.60
N ALA A 49 1.50 -2.56 -39.73
CA ALA A 49 1.81 -1.18 -39.33
C ALA A 49 2.22 -0.30 -40.51
N VAL A 50 3.16 -0.77 -41.33
CA VAL A 50 3.59 -0.06 -42.55
C VAL A 50 2.44 0.08 -43.54
N SER A 51 1.63 -0.97 -43.73
CA SER A 51 0.47 -0.90 -44.64
C SER A 51 -0.58 0.13 -44.24
N ARG A 52 -0.63 0.50 -42.95
CA ARG A 52 -1.53 1.53 -42.41
C ARG A 52 -0.91 2.92 -42.33
N GLY A 53 0.28 3.11 -42.89
CA GLY A 53 0.94 4.41 -42.98
C GLY A 53 1.77 4.79 -41.75
N PHE A 54 2.03 3.88 -40.82
CA PHE A 54 3.01 4.11 -39.75
C PHE A 54 4.42 3.84 -40.28
N ARG A 55 5.43 4.61 -39.82
CA ARG A 55 6.82 4.42 -40.31
C ARG A 55 7.44 3.14 -39.75
N SER A 56 6.99 2.72 -38.57
CA SER A 56 7.48 1.50 -37.93
C SER A 56 6.47 0.93 -36.92
N LEU A 57 6.70 -0.32 -36.50
CA LEU A 57 5.99 -0.92 -35.36
C LEU A 57 6.25 -0.14 -34.06
N ALA A 58 7.45 0.43 -33.89
CA ALA A 58 7.80 1.22 -32.72
C ALA A 58 6.95 2.50 -32.60
N ASP A 59 6.56 3.10 -33.72
CA ASP A 59 5.64 4.25 -33.71
C ASP A 59 4.25 3.85 -33.23
N VAL A 60 3.75 2.70 -33.67
CA VAL A 60 2.48 2.14 -33.20
C VAL A 60 2.54 1.81 -31.72
N GLU A 61 3.66 1.28 -31.23
CA GLU A 61 3.88 1.02 -29.81
C GLU A 61 4.00 2.30 -28.98
N ASN A 62 4.66 3.34 -29.49
CA ASN A 62 4.74 4.65 -28.85
C ASN A 62 3.36 5.32 -28.77
N ILE A 63 2.58 5.25 -29.85
CA ILE A 63 1.20 5.76 -29.89
C ILE A 63 0.31 4.92 -28.96
N SER A 64 0.44 3.59 -28.99
CA SER A 64 -0.26 2.68 -28.09
C SER A 64 0.06 3.00 -26.63
N ARG A 65 1.32 3.30 -26.28
CA ARG A 65 1.71 3.72 -24.94
C ARG A 65 1.12 5.07 -24.55
N ARG A 66 1.19 6.08 -25.43
CA ARG A 66 0.58 7.40 -25.20
C ARG A 66 -0.95 7.35 -25.07
N LEU A 67 -1.58 6.35 -25.68
CA LEU A 67 -3.02 6.12 -25.63
C LEU A 67 -3.44 5.08 -24.58
N GLY A 68 -2.49 4.52 -23.82
CA GLY A 68 -2.77 3.51 -22.80
C GLY A 68 -3.32 2.18 -23.29
N LEU A 69 -3.04 1.84 -24.54
CA LEU A 69 -3.42 0.58 -25.17
C LEU A 69 -2.35 -0.51 -24.98
N ASP A 70 -1.31 -0.20 -24.21
CA ASP A 70 -0.34 -1.19 -23.77
C ASP A 70 -0.97 -2.07 -22.68
N LYS A 71 -1.08 -3.36 -22.95
CA LYS A 71 -1.63 -4.33 -22.00
C LYS A 71 -0.61 -4.77 -20.96
N ASN A 72 0.66 -4.42 -21.16
CA ASN A 72 1.75 -4.79 -20.26
C ASN A 72 1.97 -3.74 -19.17
N THR A 73 1.37 -2.55 -19.30
CA THR A 73 1.41 -1.53 -18.26
C THR A 73 0.36 -1.82 -17.19
N PRO A 74 0.68 -1.61 -15.91
CA PRO A 74 -0.32 -1.75 -14.85
C PRO A 74 -1.53 -0.85 -15.08
N PHE A 75 -2.70 -1.28 -14.61
CA PHE A 75 -3.95 -0.52 -14.82
C PHE A 75 -3.94 0.87 -14.17
N TRP A 76 -3.09 1.08 -13.16
CA TRP A 76 -2.91 2.36 -12.46
C TRP A 76 -1.91 3.31 -13.15
N THR A 77 -1.51 3.01 -14.38
CA THR A 77 -0.65 3.91 -15.16
C THR A 77 -1.45 5.16 -15.55
N ILE A 78 -0.94 6.34 -15.25
CA ILE A 78 -1.57 7.62 -15.62
C ILE A 78 -1.35 7.86 -17.12
N LEU A 79 -2.45 7.92 -17.87
CA LEU A 79 -2.46 8.12 -19.32
C LEU A 79 -2.86 9.54 -19.72
N GLY A 80 -3.63 10.20 -18.84
CA GLY A 80 -4.10 11.55 -19.00
C GLY A 80 -4.30 12.18 -17.63
N ARG A 81 -4.16 13.50 -17.56
CA ARG A 81 -4.32 14.29 -16.34
C ARG A 81 -5.50 15.23 -16.53
N SER A 82 -6.34 15.34 -15.51
CA SER A 82 -7.32 16.42 -15.44
C SER A 82 -6.60 17.76 -15.17
N ASP A 83 -7.31 18.88 -15.37
CA ASP A 83 -6.76 20.21 -15.07
C ASP A 83 -6.32 20.32 -13.60
N ASN A 84 -7.11 19.76 -12.68
CA ASN A 84 -6.81 19.71 -11.24
C ASN A 84 -5.56 18.86 -10.94
N HIS A 85 -5.45 17.69 -11.59
CA HIS A 85 -4.27 16.85 -11.46
C HIS A 85 -3.03 17.59 -11.95
N GLN A 86 -3.11 18.21 -13.14
CA GLN A 86 -2.00 18.95 -13.72
C GLN A 86 -1.60 20.16 -12.85
N ALA A 87 -2.57 20.89 -12.30
CA ALA A 87 -2.33 22.00 -11.38
C ALA A 87 -1.61 21.54 -10.10
N ALA A 88 -2.12 20.47 -9.47
CA ALA A 88 -1.49 19.90 -8.28
C ALA A 88 -0.06 19.39 -8.57
N LEU A 89 0.15 18.72 -9.70
CA LEU A 89 1.47 18.24 -10.12
C LEU A 89 2.45 19.40 -10.36
N THR A 90 2.01 20.46 -11.05
CA THR A 90 2.81 21.67 -11.24
C THR A 90 3.16 22.32 -9.91
N ALA A 91 2.24 22.36 -8.95
CA ALA A 91 2.51 22.90 -7.62
C ALA A 91 3.55 22.07 -6.86
N LEU A 92 3.44 20.75 -6.89
CA LEU A 92 4.41 19.82 -6.28
C LEU A 92 5.81 19.98 -6.87
N TYR A 93 5.92 20.07 -8.21
CA TYR A 93 7.21 20.32 -8.88
C TYR A 93 7.79 21.69 -8.54
N GLN A 94 6.97 22.74 -8.45
CA GLN A 94 7.47 24.05 -8.02
C GLN A 94 8.00 24.03 -6.59
N LEU A 95 7.49 23.14 -5.74
CA LEU A 95 7.97 22.93 -4.38
C LEU A 95 9.08 21.88 -4.29
N ASN A 96 9.53 21.29 -5.41
CA ASN A 96 10.49 20.18 -5.49
C ASN A 96 10.11 19.00 -4.57
N LEU A 97 8.81 18.69 -4.49
CA LEU A 97 8.29 17.59 -3.68
C LEU A 97 8.18 16.32 -4.54
N GLU A 98 8.96 15.30 -4.17
CA GLU A 98 9.06 14.00 -4.84
C GLU A 98 9.33 12.89 -3.81
N PHE A 99 8.66 11.75 -3.92
CA PHE A 99 8.80 10.62 -3.00
C PHE A 99 10.21 10.01 -2.95
N SER A 100 10.92 9.95 -4.08
CA SER A 100 12.20 9.25 -4.16
C SER A 100 13.39 10.02 -3.57
N GLU A 101 13.34 11.35 -3.64
CA GLU A 101 14.44 12.22 -3.18
C GLU A 101 14.17 12.82 -1.80
N ASN A 102 12.91 13.10 -1.52
CA ASN A 102 12.50 13.63 -0.26
C ASN A 102 12.12 12.48 0.66
N GLY A 103 12.52 12.58 1.93
CA GLY A 103 12.03 11.66 2.95
C GLY A 103 10.49 11.71 3.09
N PRO A 104 9.94 11.12 4.17
CA PRO A 104 8.50 11.13 4.40
C PRO A 104 7.90 12.54 4.30
N VAL A 105 6.80 12.70 3.58
CA VAL A 105 6.13 14.01 3.38
C VAL A 105 4.88 14.07 4.25
N VAL A 106 4.80 15.08 5.11
CA VAL A 106 3.65 15.29 6.01
C VAL A 106 2.92 16.55 5.57
N PHE A 107 1.70 16.35 5.08
CA PHE A 107 0.76 17.42 4.82
C PHE A 107 0.02 17.82 6.11
N THR A 108 0.16 19.09 6.44
CA THR A 108 -0.34 19.77 7.64
C THR A 108 -1.33 20.85 7.26
N GLY A 109 -2.11 21.35 8.22
CA GLY A 109 -3.17 22.34 7.97
C GLY A 109 -4.47 21.68 7.52
N ASN A 110 -5.16 22.27 6.53
CA ASN A 110 -6.48 21.82 6.14
C ASN A 110 -6.42 20.59 5.21
N GLN A 111 -6.89 19.46 5.72
CA GLN A 111 -6.89 18.16 5.05
C GLN A 111 -7.58 18.19 3.67
N ARG A 112 -8.64 19.00 3.49
CA ARG A 112 -9.35 19.14 2.20
C ARG A 112 -8.47 19.75 1.11
N HIS A 113 -7.50 20.59 1.48
CA HIS A 113 -6.55 21.18 0.55
C HIS A 113 -5.27 20.35 0.41
N SER A 114 -5.02 19.43 1.34
CA SER A 114 -3.88 18.52 1.31
C SER A 114 -4.14 17.22 0.54
N ILE A 115 -5.39 16.78 0.43
CA ILE A 115 -5.71 15.46 -0.14
C ILE A 115 -5.37 15.33 -1.63
N VAL A 116 -5.73 16.33 -2.43
CA VAL A 116 -5.46 16.35 -3.88
C VAL A 116 -3.96 16.23 -4.17
N PRO A 117 -3.07 17.07 -3.62
CA PRO A 117 -1.64 16.95 -3.90
C PRO A 117 -1.01 15.67 -3.34
N ALA A 118 -1.44 15.14 -2.20
CA ALA A 118 -0.89 13.89 -1.69
C ALA A 118 -1.28 12.68 -2.56
N LEU A 119 -2.53 12.64 -3.05
CA LEU A 119 -2.97 11.63 -4.00
C LEU A 119 -2.22 11.77 -5.32
N THR A 120 -2.03 12.98 -5.84
CA THR A 120 -1.22 13.23 -7.04
C THR A 120 0.19 12.67 -6.87
N LEU A 121 0.86 12.94 -5.75
CA LEU A 121 2.18 12.35 -5.46
C LEU A 121 2.14 10.82 -5.50
N LEU A 122 1.14 10.20 -4.85
CA LEU A 122 1.02 8.75 -4.78
C LEU A 122 0.86 8.12 -6.17
N PHE A 123 -0.09 8.61 -6.95
CA PHE A 123 -0.41 8.04 -8.26
C PHE A 123 0.70 8.27 -9.29
N GLU A 124 1.35 9.44 -9.28
CA GLU A 124 2.49 9.70 -10.16
C GLU A 124 3.67 8.78 -9.84
N GLU A 125 3.94 8.54 -8.55
CA GLU A 125 4.99 7.62 -8.12
C GLU A 125 4.67 6.17 -8.52
N MET A 126 3.43 5.72 -8.27
CA MET A 126 2.97 4.39 -8.67
C MET A 126 3.04 4.16 -10.18
N SER A 127 2.63 5.17 -10.97
CA SER A 127 2.63 5.14 -12.43
C SER A 127 4.06 5.12 -12.98
N THR A 128 4.94 5.97 -12.43
CA THR A 128 6.33 6.11 -12.89
C THR A 128 7.14 4.85 -12.58
N ARG A 129 7.02 4.32 -11.36
CA ARG A 129 7.79 3.14 -10.92
C ARG A 129 7.14 1.81 -11.29
N LYS A 130 5.88 1.84 -11.73
CA LYS A 130 5.07 0.64 -12.06
C LYS A 130 4.97 -0.32 -10.88
N LEU A 131 4.95 0.23 -9.68
CA LEU A 131 4.77 -0.51 -8.44
C LEU A 131 3.38 -0.22 -7.87
N PRO A 132 2.72 -1.21 -7.24
CA PRO A 132 1.47 -0.97 -6.54
C PRO A 132 1.72 -0.11 -5.30
N GLY A 133 0.79 0.80 -5.00
CA GLY A 133 0.83 1.61 -3.79
C GLY A 133 -0.20 1.16 -2.75
N LEU A 134 -0.08 1.71 -1.54
CA LEU A 134 -0.97 1.46 -0.43
C LEU A 134 -1.58 2.77 0.07
N ILE A 135 -2.90 2.81 0.21
CA ILE A 135 -3.61 3.87 0.92
C ILE A 135 -4.11 3.28 2.25
N LEU A 136 -3.67 3.85 3.35
CA LEU A 136 -4.14 3.55 4.70
C LEU A 136 -5.06 4.69 5.15
N LEU A 137 -6.31 4.36 5.42
CA LEU A 137 -7.33 5.33 5.81
C LEU A 137 -7.84 5.00 7.21
N GLU A 138 -7.47 5.85 8.16
CA GLU A 138 -8.07 5.85 9.48
C GLU A 138 -9.34 6.71 9.46
N THR A 139 -10.48 6.09 9.76
CA THR A 139 -11.78 6.75 9.67
C THR A 139 -12.88 6.10 10.50
N GLN A 140 -13.86 6.92 10.89
CA GLN A 140 -15.13 6.50 11.47
C GLN A 140 -16.27 6.44 10.43
N ALA A 141 -16.04 6.86 9.19
CA ALA A 141 -17.06 6.82 8.14
C ALA A 141 -17.46 5.38 7.79
N GLU A 142 -18.73 5.14 7.51
CA GLU A 142 -19.22 3.78 7.23
C GLU A 142 -18.70 3.26 5.89
N SER A 143 -18.49 4.16 4.94
CA SER A 143 -18.11 3.81 3.57
C SER A 143 -16.95 4.66 3.07
N ILE A 144 -16.16 4.11 2.14
CA ILE A 144 -15.02 4.84 1.56
C ILE A 144 -15.48 6.08 0.77
N GLN A 145 -16.71 6.04 0.24
CA GLN A 145 -17.31 7.10 -0.56
C GLN A 145 -17.60 8.38 0.25
N GLU A 146 -17.65 8.28 1.56
CA GLU A 146 -17.88 9.41 2.46
C GLU A 146 -16.58 10.08 2.92
N THR A 147 -15.43 9.55 2.48
CA THR A 147 -14.12 9.99 2.99
C THR A 147 -13.46 11.02 2.08
N LEU A 148 -12.57 11.81 2.68
CA LEU A 148 -11.77 12.81 1.96
C LEU A 148 -10.97 12.21 0.80
N VAL A 149 -10.53 10.95 0.94
CA VAL A 149 -9.80 10.23 -0.10
C VAL A 149 -10.66 10.15 -1.36
N TYR A 150 -11.92 9.74 -1.23
CA TYR A 150 -12.81 9.56 -2.37
C TYR A 150 -13.17 10.90 -3.05
N ASP A 151 -13.38 11.96 -2.26
CA ASP A 151 -13.53 13.32 -2.80
C ASP A 151 -12.30 13.76 -3.60
N GLY A 152 -11.10 13.47 -3.08
CA GLY A 152 -9.83 13.75 -3.75
C GLY A 152 -9.66 12.96 -5.06
N ILE A 153 -10.05 11.69 -5.09
CA ILE A 153 -10.03 10.84 -6.29
C ILE A 153 -10.94 11.43 -7.38
N ARG A 154 -12.18 11.82 -7.02
CA ARG A 154 -13.12 12.46 -7.93
C ARG A 154 -12.57 13.78 -8.46
N ALA A 155 -11.95 14.59 -7.60
CA ALA A 155 -11.34 15.85 -8.01
C ALA A 155 -10.20 15.66 -9.01
N LEU A 156 -9.44 14.57 -8.90
CA LEU A 156 -8.38 14.20 -9.85
C LEU A 156 -8.90 13.54 -11.13
N GLY A 157 -10.13 13.02 -11.13
CA GLY A 157 -10.70 12.25 -12.24
C GLY A 157 -10.05 10.87 -12.39
N LEU A 158 -9.70 10.23 -11.27
CA LEU A 158 -9.02 8.92 -11.22
C LEU A 158 -9.96 7.78 -10.79
N ASP A 159 -11.28 7.96 -10.95
CA ASP A 159 -12.29 7.01 -10.48
C ASP A 159 -12.07 5.59 -11.01
N GLU A 160 -11.84 5.44 -12.33
CA GLU A 160 -11.59 4.13 -12.97
C GLU A 160 -10.34 3.42 -12.41
N ILE A 161 -9.29 4.19 -12.10
CA ILE A 161 -8.06 3.64 -11.50
C ILE A 161 -8.36 3.21 -10.06
N PHE A 162 -9.08 4.04 -9.30
CA PHE A 162 -9.39 3.75 -7.91
C PHE A 162 -10.34 2.56 -7.75
N GLU A 163 -11.30 2.36 -8.66
CA GLU A 163 -12.15 1.16 -8.71
C GLU A 163 -11.33 -0.13 -8.88
N GLY A 164 -10.16 -0.04 -9.53
CA GLY A 164 -9.24 -1.17 -9.67
C GLY A 164 -8.50 -1.54 -8.38
N PHE A 165 -8.47 -0.68 -7.36
CA PHE A 165 -7.79 -0.98 -6.09
C PHE A 165 -8.48 -2.14 -5.35
N ARG A 166 -7.71 -2.86 -4.54
CA ARG A 166 -8.31 -3.76 -3.55
C ARG A 166 -8.76 -2.90 -2.37
N SER A 167 -10.07 -2.76 -2.20
CA SER A 167 -10.64 -2.18 -0.98
C SER A 167 -10.74 -3.26 0.10
N LEU A 168 -10.23 -2.95 1.30
CA LEU A 168 -10.27 -3.84 2.45
C LEU A 168 -10.67 -3.02 3.69
N ASP A 169 -11.86 -3.30 4.22
CA ASP A 169 -12.30 -2.73 5.48
C ASP A 169 -11.96 -3.68 6.63
N LEU A 170 -10.94 -3.33 7.42
CA LEU A 170 -10.44 -4.15 8.51
C LEU A 170 -11.30 -4.07 9.78
N ARG A 171 -12.30 -3.19 9.78
CA ARG A 171 -13.28 -3.06 10.87
C ARG A 171 -14.37 -4.11 10.77
N GLU A 172 -14.44 -4.86 9.67
CA GLU A 172 -15.36 -5.98 9.51
C GLU A 172 -14.85 -7.26 10.20
N LYS A 173 -15.76 -8.17 10.58
CA LYS A 173 -15.39 -9.46 11.17
C LYS A 173 -14.98 -10.51 10.14
N ASN A 174 -15.56 -10.50 8.94
CA ASN A 174 -15.29 -11.52 7.92
C ASN A 174 -14.54 -10.89 6.76
N LEU A 175 -13.22 -11.03 6.77
CA LEU A 175 -12.36 -10.41 5.77
C LEU A 175 -12.17 -11.38 4.59
N PRO A 176 -12.38 -10.95 3.33
CA PRO A 176 -12.28 -11.81 2.15
C PRO A 176 -10.82 -12.07 1.71
N VAL A 177 -9.89 -12.07 2.66
CA VAL A 177 -8.45 -12.13 2.43
C VAL A 177 -7.77 -13.05 3.42
N SER A 178 -6.66 -13.65 2.98
CA SER A 178 -5.73 -14.37 3.83
C SER A 178 -4.57 -13.46 4.22
N LEU A 179 -4.42 -13.20 5.52
CA LEU A 179 -3.30 -12.43 6.07
C LEU A 179 -2.27 -13.39 6.70
N CYS A 180 -1.15 -13.54 6.02
CA CYS A 180 0.05 -14.22 6.52
C CYS A 180 1.22 -13.24 6.41
N THR A 181 1.88 -12.95 7.52
CA THR A 181 3.08 -12.10 7.54
C THR A 181 4.09 -12.74 8.49
N GLY A 182 5.28 -12.20 8.54
CA GLY A 182 6.39 -12.75 9.31
C GLY A 182 6.18 -12.50 10.78
N PRO A 183 6.81 -13.34 11.62
CA PRO A 183 6.59 -13.33 13.06
C PRO A 183 6.88 -11.95 13.66
N ARG A 184 7.97 -11.30 13.23
CA ARG A 184 8.32 -9.94 13.65
C ARG A 184 7.26 -8.89 13.31
N CYS A 185 6.65 -8.98 12.14
CA CYS A 185 5.64 -8.01 11.70
C CYS A 185 4.33 -8.18 12.47
N TRP A 186 3.92 -9.42 12.75
CA TRP A 186 2.81 -9.71 13.65
C TRP A 186 3.04 -9.14 15.04
N VAL A 187 4.18 -9.48 15.66
CA VAL A 187 4.52 -9.04 17.01
C VAL A 187 4.63 -7.52 17.08
N SER A 188 5.32 -6.89 16.12
CA SER A 188 5.42 -5.43 16.05
C SER A 188 4.05 -4.76 15.93
N ALA A 189 3.17 -5.25 15.05
CA ALA A 189 1.83 -4.70 14.89
C ALA A 189 1.01 -4.80 16.19
N ILE A 190 1.05 -5.95 16.88
CA ILE A 190 0.39 -6.18 18.17
C ILE A 190 0.95 -5.24 19.26
N LEU A 191 2.28 -5.09 19.34
CA LEU A 191 2.90 -4.25 20.35
C LEU A 191 2.64 -2.75 20.14
N ASN A 192 2.43 -2.34 18.88
CA ASN A 192 2.25 -0.95 18.51
C ASN A 192 0.88 -0.38 18.90
N THR A 193 -0.13 -1.24 19.15
CA THR A 193 -1.47 -0.81 19.56
C THR A 193 -1.63 -0.64 21.07
N PHE A 194 -0.68 -1.15 21.87
CA PHE A 194 -0.72 -0.98 23.32
C PHE A 194 -0.18 0.38 23.78
N ASP A 195 -0.67 0.81 24.95
CA ASP A 195 -0.15 1.97 25.65
C ASP A 195 1.33 1.81 26.01
N LEU A 196 2.03 2.94 26.19
CA LEU A 196 3.47 2.94 26.48
C LEU A 196 3.83 2.15 27.74
N GLU A 197 2.95 2.13 28.73
CA GLU A 197 3.20 1.39 29.97
C GLU A 197 3.29 -0.11 29.68
N ILE A 198 2.26 -0.68 29.07
CA ILE A 198 2.21 -2.11 28.69
C ILE A 198 3.34 -2.43 27.71
N GLN A 199 3.57 -1.59 26.70
CA GLN A 199 4.64 -1.80 25.73
C GLN A 199 6.01 -1.84 26.39
N SER A 200 6.30 -0.91 27.31
CA SER A 200 7.59 -0.87 28.02
C SER A 200 7.79 -2.09 28.92
N LYS A 201 6.72 -2.63 29.51
CA LYS A 201 6.75 -3.89 30.25
C LYS A 201 7.09 -5.06 29.33
N LEU A 202 6.37 -5.20 28.21
CA LEU A 202 6.59 -6.26 27.22
C LEU A 202 7.99 -6.24 26.59
N GLN A 203 8.59 -5.05 26.47
CA GLN A 203 9.98 -4.89 26.00
C GLN A 203 11.00 -5.26 27.08
N ARG A 204 10.75 -4.92 28.36
CA ARG A 204 11.67 -5.24 29.46
C ARG A 204 11.72 -6.73 29.80
N THR A 205 10.62 -7.45 29.57
CA THR A 205 10.53 -8.89 29.84
C THR A 205 10.98 -9.75 28.67
N ASP A 206 11.56 -9.16 27.61
CA ASP A 206 11.90 -9.85 26.35
C ASP A 206 10.74 -10.63 25.71
N TRP A 207 9.50 -10.33 26.12
CA TRP A 207 8.30 -11.06 25.72
C TRP A 207 8.06 -10.95 24.22
N ALA A 208 8.37 -9.80 23.63
CA ALA A 208 8.33 -9.59 22.18
C ALA A 208 9.20 -10.60 21.40
N ILE A 209 10.44 -10.78 21.84
CA ILE A 209 11.43 -11.66 21.19
C ILE A 209 11.02 -13.13 21.40
N ALA A 210 10.57 -13.46 22.60
CA ALA A 210 10.08 -14.79 22.92
C ALA A 210 8.81 -15.15 22.13
N LEU A 211 7.89 -14.20 21.92
CA LEU A 211 6.68 -14.42 21.12
C LEU A 211 7.04 -14.61 19.64
N GLU A 212 7.93 -13.78 19.10
CA GLU A 212 8.41 -13.90 17.71
C GLU A 212 8.98 -15.30 17.46
N THR A 213 9.89 -15.74 18.34
CA THR A 213 10.55 -17.05 18.28
C THR A 213 9.55 -18.19 18.43
N SER A 214 8.67 -18.11 19.44
CA SER A 214 7.69 -19.16 19.75
C SER A 214 6.67 -19.33 18.62
N ALA A 215 6.21 -18.22 18.03
CA ALA A 215 5.26 -18.24 16.92
C ALA A 215 5.90 -18.82 15.64
N PHE A 216 7.16 -18.50 15.36
CA PHE A 216 7.89 -19.04 14.22
C PHE A 216 8.11 -20.56 14.36
N GLU A 217 8.64 -21.02 15.50
CA GLU A 217 8.87 -22.45 15.73
C GLU A 217 7.56 -23.24 15.77
N ASN A 218 6.46 -22.66 16.28
CA ASN A 218 5.14 -23.28 16.17
C ASN A 218 4.74 -23.47 14.70
N ALA A 219 4.78 -22.40 13.90
CA ALA A 219 4.46 -22.47 12.47
C ALA A 219 5.34 -23.50 11.73
N LYS A 220 6.63 -23.56 12.05
CA LYS A 220 7.59 -24.53 11.49
C LYS A 220 7.24 -25.96 11.86
N SER A 221 6.92 -26.23 13.14
CA SER A 221 6.51 -27.55 13.61
C SER A 221 5.25 -28.07 12.90
N ARG A 222 4.35 -27.14 12.51
CA ARG A 222 3.10 -27.43 11.78
C ARG A 222 3.26 -27.37 10.25
N ARG A 223 4.46 -27.09 9.73
CA ARG A 223 4.74 -26.90 8.29
C ARG A 223 3.88 -25.79 7.66
N GLN A 224 3.67 -24.70 8.39
CA GLN A 224 2.85 -23.55 7.98
C GLN A 224 3.68 -22.32 7.60
N VAL A 225 5.01 -22.44 7.57
CA VAL A 225 5.89 -21.36 7.11
C VAL A 225 5.85 -21.30 5.59
N SER A 226 5.36 -20.18 5.05
CA SER A 226 5.43 -19.86 3.63
C SER A 226 6.74 -19.14 3.35
N GLN A 227 7.64 -19.79 2.61
CA GLN A 227 8.90 -19.18 2.20
C GLN A 227 8.65 -18.23 1.02
N SER A 228 8.59 -16.93 1.29
CA SER A 228 8.66 -15.90 0.26
C SER A 228 10.12 -15.46 0.08
N ARG A 229 10.48 -14.96 -1.11
CA ARG A 229 11.87 -14.67 -1.51
C ARG A 229 12.70 -13.88 -0.49
N ASN A 230 12.06 -13.07 0.36
CA ASN A 230 12.73 -12.20 1.33
C ASN A 230 12.16 -12.30 2.75
N PHE A 231 11.16 -13.17 2.99
CA PHE A 231 10.38 -13.10 4.23
C PHE A 231 9.59 -14.38 4.50
N ASP A 232 9.82 -14.98 5.67
CA ASP A 232 9.11 -16.19 6.10
C ASP A 232 7.76 -15.82 6.72
N ALA A 233 6.68 -16.00 5.97
CA ALA A 233 5.34 -15.66 6.41
C ALA A 233 4.71 -16.80 7.22
N ILE A 234 4.05 -16.44 8.32
CA ILE A 234 3.32 -17.35 9.20
C ILE A 234 1.85 -16.90 9.36
N PRO A 235 0.92 -17.84 9.55
CA PRO A 235 -0.46 -17.51 9.85
C PRO A 235 -0.61 -16.96 11.28
N PHE A 236 -1.61 -16.11 11.51
CA PHE A 236 -1.93 -15.60 12.85
C PHE A 236 -2.20 -16.71 13.87
N TYR A 237 -2.71 -17.85 13.42
CA TYR A 237 -2.98 -19.00 14.28
C TYR A 237 -1.77 -19.39 15.16
N SER A 238 -0.56 -19.42 14.58
CA SER A 238 0.67 -19.76 15.31
C SER A 238 1.05 -18.69 16.35
N VAL A 239 0.76 -17.42 16.04
CA VAL A 239 0.96 -16.28 16.95
C VAL A 239 -0.02 -16.37 18.12
N LYS A 240 -1.30 -16.66 17.85
CA LYS A 240 -2.33 -16.87 18.87
C LYS A 240 -1.94 -17.98 19.84
N GLU A 241 -1.58 -19.16 19.33
CA GLU A 241 -1.18 -20.28 20.19
C GLU A 241 0.06 -19.95 21.04
N ALA A 242 1.06 -19.29 20.44
CA ALA A 242 2.26 -18.88 21.16
C ALA A 242 1.94 -17.85 22.26
N ALA A 243 1.14 -16.82 21.96
CA ALA A 243 0.74 -15.82 22.94
C ALA A 243 -0.06 -16.44 24.10
N CYS A 244 -1.03 -17.31 23.80
CA CYS A 244 -1.80 -18.01 24.82
C CYS A 244 -0.91 -18.89 25.71
N GLN A 245 0.05 -19.63 25.15
CA GLN A 245 0.98 -20.43 25.95
C GLN A 245 1.91 -19.56 26.78
N MET A 246 2.40 -18.44 26.25
CA MET A 246 3.32 -17.58 27.00
C MET A 246 2.66 -16.89 28.20
N VAL A 247 1.37 -16.57 28.10
CA VAL A 247 0.62 -15.96 29.20
C VAL A 247 0.29 -16.98 30.30
N HIS A 248 -0.08 -18.21 29.93
CA HIS A 248 -0.51 -19.24 30.90
C HIS A 248 0.59 -20.21 31.33
N GLY A 249 1.66 -20.31 30.55
CA GLY A 249 2.74 -21.28 30.72
C GLY A 249 3.83 -20.81 31.67
N TYR A 250 4.51 -21.79 32.28
CA TYR A 250 5.64 -21.58 33.20
C TYR A 250 6.99 -21.89 32.54
N GLY A 251 7.03 -22.03 31.21
CA GLY A 251 8.23 -22.41 30.49
C GLY A 251 8.00 -22.47 28.97
N TRP A 252 9.10 -22.65 28.24
CA TRP A 252 9.05 -22.69 26.77
C TRP A 252 8.12 -23.80 26.27
N PRO A 253 7.29 -23.51 25.26
CA PRO A 253 6.47 -24.54 24.62
C PRO A 253 7.29 -25.74 24.12
N SER A 254 6.70 -26.93 24.20
CA SER A 254 7.37 -28.20 23.85
C SER A 254 7.76 -28.33 22.37
N TRP A 255 7.19 -27.49 21.50
CA TRP A 255 7.50 -27.46 20.07
C TRP A 255 8.73 -26.63 19.72
N ILE A 256 9.33 -25.92 20.69
CA ILE A 256 10.54 -25.13 20.47
C ILE A 256 11.76 -26.03 20.62
N ASP A 257 12.55 -26.12 19.56
CA ASP A 257 13.86 -26.77 19.56
C ASP A 257 14.78 -26.11 20.60
N ASP A 258 15.55 -26.91 21.35
CA ASP A 258 16.53 -26.42 22.33
C ASP A 258 17.50 -25.41 21.69
N ASN A 259 17.83 -25.59 20.41
CA ASN A 259 18.72 -24.69 19.66
C ASN A 259 18.07 -23.36 19.24
N ALA A 260 16.73 -23.30 19.22
CA ALA A 260 15.97 -22.11 18.83
C ALA A 260 15.59 -21.25 20.05
N ARG A 261 15.86 -21.71 21.28
CA ARG A 261 15.57 -20.95 22.50
C ARG A 261 16.46 -19.72 22.58
N VAL A 262 15.83 -18.54 22.66
CA VAL A 262 16.53 -17.27 22.90
C VAL A 262 16.50 -16.99 24.39
N GLY A 263 17.59 -17.33 25.09
CA GLY A 263 17.76 -17.01 26.50
C GLY A 263 16.82 -17.75 27.46
N SER A 264 16.67 -17.21 28.67
CA SER A 264 15.71 -17.70 29.65
C SER A 264 14.28 -17.44 29.21
N TYR A 265 13.35 -18.27 29.67
CA TYR A 265 11.92 -18.00 29.47
C TYR A 265 11.57 -16.62 30.07
N PRO A 266 10.78 -15.79 29.36
CA PRO A 266 10.47 -14.44 29.82
C PRO A 266 9.75 -14.45 31.17
N ASP A 267 9.96 -13.38 31.93
CA ASP A 267 9.28 -13.19 33.21
C ASP A 267 7.77 -13.17 33.03
N LYS A 268 7.06 -13.66 34.06
CA LYS A 268 5.59 -13.68 34.05
C LYS A 268 5.05 -12.25 33.96
N LEU A 269 4.15 -12.02 33.00
CA LEU A 269 3.42 -10.77 32.87
C LEU A 269 2.51 -10.52 34.09
N ASP A 270 2.35 -9.25 34.45
CA ASP A 270 1.33 -8.82 35.39
C ASP A 270 -0.08 -9.10 34.84
N GLU A 271 -1.05 -9.26 35.73
CA GLU A 271 -2.42 -9.66 35.36
C GLU A 271 -3.06 -8.70 34.35
N ASP A 272 -2.81 -7.39 34.49
CA ASP A 272 -3.35 -6.36 33.60
C ASP A 272 -2.78 -6.46 32.18
N ALA A 273 -1.45 -6.60 32.04
CA ALA A 273 -0.81 -6.74 30.73
C ALA A 273 -1.16 -8.07 30.07
N ALA A 274 -1.19 -9.16 30.85
CA ALA A 274 -1.62 -10.47 30.37
C ALA A 274 -3.05 -10.44 29.83
N LYS A 275 -3.97 -9.79 30.56
CA LYS A 275 -5.36 -9.63 30.15
C LYS A 275 -5.48 -8.81 28.86
N ALA A 276 -4.82 -7.65 28.80
CA ALA A 276 -4.85 -6.80 27.61
C ALA A 276 -4.34 -7.53 26.35
N VAL A 277 -3.29 -8.33 26.48
CA VAL A 277 -2.76 -9.16 25.37
C VAL A 277 -3.78 -10.23 24.96
N LEU A 278 -4.35 -10.97 25.92
CA LEU A 278 -5.32 -12.02 25.61
C LEU A 278 -6.61 -11.48 24.99
N ASP A 279 -7.10 -10.34 25.47
CA ASP A 279 -8.29 -9.68 24.93
C ASP A 279 -8.07 -9.30 23.45
N LEU A 280 -6.94 -8.64 23.13
CA LEU A 280 -6.59 -8.28 21.75
C LEU A 280 -6.41 -9.52 20.84
N ILE A 281 -5.73 -10.56 21.33
CA ILE A 281 -5.55 -11.81 20.57
C ILE A 281 -6.91 -12.50 20.35
N GLY A 282 -7.81 -12.42 21.32
CA GLY A 282 -9.20 -12.88 21.21
C GLY A 282 -9.95 -12.13 20.12
N GLU A 283 -9.94 -10.80 20.15
CA GLU A 283 -10.58 -9.95 19.14
C GLU A 283 -10.05 -10.23 17.73
N LEU A 284 -8.72 -10.34 17.57
CA LEU A 284 -8.11 -10.72 16.29
C LEU A 284 -8.55 -12.11 15.84
N ALA A 285 -8.67 -13.07 16.75
CA ALA A 285 -9.11 -14.42 16.39
C ALA A 285 -10.59 -14.47 15.95
N GLU A 286 -11.41 -13.52 16.37
CA GLU A 286 -12.79 -13.36 15.89
C GLU A 286 -12.86 -12.77 14.47
N ARG A 287 -11.81 -12.11 14.01
CA ARG A 287 -11.69 -11.63 12.63
C ARG A 287 -11.35 -12.82 11.74
N ASN A 288 -12.30 -13.32 10.95
CA ASN A 288 -12.05 -14.39 9.99
C ASN A 288 -11.26 -13.84 8.79
N PHE A 289 -9.92 -13.93 8.83
CA PHE A 289 -8.99 -13.50 7.77
C PHE A 289 -8.00 -14.59 7.33
N SER A 290 -8.33 -15.85 7.57
CA SER A 290 -7.50 -17.00 7.18
C SER A 290 -7.87 -17.59 5.82
N LEU A 291 -8.93 -17.08 5.18
CA LEU A 291 -9.52 -17.61 3.97
C LEU A 291 -9.72 -16.47 2.95
N GLY A 292 -9.47 -16.76 1.67
CA GLY A 292 -9.65 -15.80 0.58
C GLY A 292 -8.35 -15.51 -0.17
N VAL A 293 -8.24 -14.30 -0.71
CA VAL A 293 -7.08 -13.92 -1.53
C VAL A 293 -5.86 -13.68 -0.63
N SER A 294 -4.72 -14.28 -0.95
CA SER A 294 -3.48 -14.02 -0.22
C SER A 294 -3.00 -12.58 -0.46
N CYS A 295 -3.01 -11.75 0.59
CA CYS A 295 -2.52 -10.38 0.52
C CYS A 295 -1.01 -10.30 0.28
N GLU A 296 -0.25 -11.27 0.78
CA GLU A 296 1.19 -11.39 0.52
C GLU A 296 1.45 -11.48 -0.99
N HIS A 297 0.65 -12.30 -1.69
CA HIS A 297 0.77 -12.53 -3.13
C HIS A 297 0.23 -11.30 -3.90
N GLU A 298 -1.02 -10.90 -3.64
CA GLU A 298 -1.71 -9.85 -4.39
C GLU A 298 -1.06 -8.46 -4.24
N SER A 299 -0.46 -8.14 -3.09
CA SER A 299 0.20 -6.86 -2.84
C SER A 299 1.38 -6.58 -3.79
N SER A 300 1.94 -7.60 -4.43
CA SER A 300 3.05 -7.45 -5.39
C SER A 300 2.63 -6.88 -6.76
N TRP A 301 1.34 -6.92 -7.13
CA TRP A 301 0.85 -6.41 -8.42
C TRP A 301 -0.49 -5.71 -8.34
N ARG A 302 -1.02 -5.45 -7.15
CA ARG A 302 -2.26 -4.69 -7.01
C ARG A 302 -2.14 -3.67 -5.88
N PRO A 303 -2.56 -2.41 -6.12
CA PRO A 303 -2.63 -1.42 -5.07
C PRO A 303 -3.84 -1.63 -4.16
N TYR A 304 -3.69 -1.25 -2.90
CA TYR A 304 -4.69 -1.45 -1.86
C TYR A 304 -5.17 -0.12 -1.30
N VAL A 305 -6.44 -0.08 -0.92
CA VAL A 305 -6.97 0.93 -0.01
C VAL A 305 -7.58 0.23 1.19
N VAL A 306 -7.04 0.53 2.36
CA VAL A 306 -7.31 -0.17 3.61
C VAL A 306 -7.97 0.81 4.56
N VAL A 307 -9.14 0.42 5.06
CA VAL A 307 -9.91 1.18 6.04
C VAL A 307 -9.74 0.54 7.41
N PHE A 308 -9.40 1.33 8.42
CA PHE A 308 -9.28 0.89 9.81
C PHE A 308 -9.69 2.01 10.77
N SER A 309 -9.83 1.68 12.05
CA SER A 309 -10.25 2.63 13.09
C SER A 309 -9.29 2.63 14.27
N ARG A 310 -8.91 3.82 14.75
CA ARG A 310 -8.13 3.97 16.00
C ARG A 310 -8.86 3.50 17.26
N SER A 311 -10.18 3.37 17.20
CA SER A 311 -11.01 2.87 18.32
C SER A 311 -11.16 1.35 18.32
N ASP A 312 -10.61 0.67 17.30
CA ASP A 312 -10.67 -0.78 17.12
C ASP A 312 -9.23 -1.31 17.00
N PRO A 313 -8.60 -1.69 18.14
CA PRO A 313 -7.20 -2.13 18.17
C PRO A 313 -6.93 -3.31 17.25
N ALA A 314 -7.88 -4.24 17.10
CA ALA A 314 -7.74 -5.36 16.17
C ALA A 314 -7.63 -4.87 14.71
N SER A 315 -8.47 -3.92 14.29
CA SER A 315 -8.37 -3.34 12.94
C SER A 315 -7.03 -2.62 12.72
N GLU A 316 -6.49 -1.98 13.75
CA GLU A 316 -5.19 -1.30 13.69
C GLU A 316 -4.02 -2.28 13.56
N VAL A 317 -4.04 -3.39 14.32
CA VAL A 317 -3.05 -4.48 14.16
C VAL A 317 -3.08 -5.00 12.72
N LEU A 318 -4.27 -5.27 12.18
CA LEU A 318 -4.41 -5.76 10.81
C LEU A 318 -3.92 -4.72 9.78
N ALA A 319 -4.11 -3.42 10.03
CA ALA A 319 -3.59 -2.37 9.17
C ALA A 319 -2.05 -2.35 9.17
N GLY A 320 -1.44 -2.54 10.34
CA GLY A 320 0.01 -2.73 10.48
C GLY A 320 0.53 -3.97 9.74
N VAL A 321 -0.24 -5.06 9.74
CA VAL A 321 0.08 -6.27 8.98
C VAL A 321 0.02 -6.01 7.48
N VAL A 322 -1.03 -5.36 6.98
CA VAL A 322 -1.12 -5.02 5.54
C VAL A 322 -0.02 -4.05 5.13
N HIS A 323 0.28 -3.06 5.97
CA HIS A 323 1.40 -2.14 5.77
C HIS A 323 2.75 -2.87 5.63
N SER A 324 2.93 -4.00 6.34
CA SER A 324 4.17 -4.78 6.26
C SER A 324 4.45 -5.35 4.86
N TYR A 325 3.43 -5.64 4.05
CA TYR A 325 3.61 -6.14 2.68
C TYR A 325 4.21 -5.09 1.74
N TYR A 326 3.96 -3.81 2.01
CA TYR A 326 4.42 -2.69 1.20
C TYR A 326 5.75 -2.11 1.74
N SER A 327 6.05 -2.33 3.01
CA SER A 327 7.27 -1.79 3.65
C SER A 327 8.39 -2.83 3.79
N TRP A 328 8.08 -4.06 4.19
CA TRP A 328 9.08 -5.09 4.54
C TRP A 328 9.26 -6.17 3.47
N CYS A 329 8.19 -6.55 2.76
CA CYS A 329 8.28 -7.60 1.73
C CYS A 329 8.92 -7.12 0.42
N GLN A 330 9.08 -5.80 0.25
CA GLN A 330 9.64 -5.20 -0.96
C GLN A 330 11.17 -5.03 -0.87
N PRO A 331 11.90 -5.07 -2.00
CA PRO A 331 13.33 -4.77 -2.02
C PRO A 331 13.59 -3.38 -1.42
N ARG A 332 14.58 -3.27 -0.53
CA ARG A 332 14.95 -1.99 0.11
C ARG A 332 15.29 -0.88 -0.88
N GLU A 333 15.78 -1.27 -2.05
CA GLU A 333 16.16 -0.36 -3.14
C GLU A 333 14.95 0.20 -3.91
N ASN A 334 13.77 -0.41 -3.76
CA ASN A 334 12.58 -0.02 -4.51
C ASN A 334 11.32 -0.09 -3.64
N PRO A 335 11.21 0.72 -2.56
CA PRO A 335 10.05 0.65 -1.65
C PRO A 335 8.77 1.11 -2.35
N THR A 336 7.62 0.49 -2.08
CA THR A 336 6.34 0.96 -2.64
C THR A 336 5.88 2.25 -1.97
N SER A 337 5.11 3.06 -2.70
CA SER A 337 4.56 4.31 -2.16
C SER A 337 3.34 4.05 -1.27
N THR A 338 3.34 4.70 -0.11
CA THR A 338 2.28 4.59 0.89
C THR A 338 1.71 5.98 1.18
N LEU A 339 0.40 6.10 1.18
CA LEU A 339 -0.32 7.28 1.65
C LEU A 339 -1.12 6.90 2.89
N TYR A 340 -0.90 7.61 4.00
CA TYR A 340 -1.74 7.51 5.18
C TYR A 340 -2.60 8.76 5.35
N VAL A 341 -3.89 8.55 5.60
CA VAL A 341 -4.87 9.61 5.81
C VAL A 341 -5.64 9.31 7.09
N SER A 342 -5.72 10.28 7.98
CA SER A 342 -6.59 10.26 9.17
C SER A 342 -7.66 11.31 8.98
N ASP A 343 -8.91 10.92 8.81
CA ASP A 343 -10.03 11.88 8.67
C ASP A 343 -10.71 12.22 10.00
N GLY A 344 -10.22 11.66 11.11
CA GLY A 344 -10.69 11.99 12.45
C GLY A 344 -10.48 13.46 12.83
N THR A 345 -11.33 13.94 13.74
CA THR A 345 -11.30 15.34 14.23
C THR A 345 -10.02 15.68 14.99
N SER A 346 -9.40 14.68 15.62
CA SER A 346 -8.08 14.80 16.24
C SER A 346 -7.03 14.09 15.38
N PRO A 347 -5.87 14.71 15.16
CA PRO A 347 -4.77 14.06 14.47
C PRO A 347 -4.35 12.75 15.16
N TYR A 348 -4.09 11.72 14.35
CA TYR A 348 -3.60 10.43 14.80
C TYR A 348 -2.61 9.82 13.83
N ALA A 349 -1.58 9.18 14.37
CA ALA A 349 -0.61 8.48 13.58
C ALA A 349 -0.25 7.17 14.28
N PRO A 350 -0.67 6.02 13.75
CA PRO A 350 -0.37 4.75 14.37
C PRO A 350 1.12 4.47 14.31
N ARG A 351 1.64 3.81 15.35
CA ARG A 351 3.09 3.58 15.51
C ARG A 351 3.69 2.63 14.48
N PHE A 352 2.86 1.81 13.85
CA PHE A 352 3.31 0.92 12.78
C PHE A 352 3.72 1.69 11.51
N LEU A 353 3.38 2.98 11.39
CA LEU A 353 3.88 3.85 10.33
C LEU A 353 5.37 4.11 10.55
N SER A 354 6.19 3.15 10.14
CA SER A 354 7.62 3.34 9.99
C SER A 354 7.85 4.27 8.80
N PHE A 355 8.07 5.56 9.05
CA PHE A 355 8.40 6.50 7.99
C PHE A 355 9.71 6.12 7.27
N GLY A 356 9.58 5.68 6.02
CA GLY A 356 10.67 5.58 5.05
C GLY A 356 10.55 6.69 3.99
N GLY A 357 11.42 6.67 2.98
CA GLY A 357 11.39 7.64 1.87
C GLY A 357 10.05 7.71 1.13
N ASN A 358 9.25 6.64 1.16
CA ASN A 358 8.08 6.52 0.29
C ASN A 358 6.74 6.61 1.04
N THR A 359 6.63 7.48 2.04
CA THR A 359 5.38 7.67 2.82
C THR A 359 4.90 9.11 2.84
N ALA A 360 3.67 9.34 2.39
CA ALA A 360 2.97 10.61 2.52
C ALA A 360 1.90 10.50 3.61
N VAL A 361 1.70 11.57 4.38
CA VAL A 361 0.72 11.59 5.46
C VAL A 361 -0.16 12.83 5.39
N ILE A 362 -1.46 12.63 5.56
CA ILE A 362 -2.43 13.69 5.80
C ILE A 362 -3.10 13.42 7.14
N ASN A 363 -2.85 14.29 8.09
CA ASN A 363 -3.31 14.06 9.46
C ASN A 363 -3.87 15.32 10.14
N GLY A 364 -4.14 16.39 9.39
CA GLY A 364 -4.74 17.63 9.94
C GLY A 364 -3.95 18.28 11.07
N LEU A 365 -2.68 17.88 11.25
CA LEU A 365 -1.79 18.40 12.27
C LEU A 365 -1.47 19.85 11.95
N ASP A 366 -1.61 20.76 12.91
CA ASP A 366 -1.10 22.14 12.77
C ASP A 366 0.44 22.18 12.85
N ALA A 367 1.01 21.26 13.64
CA ALA A 367 2.45 21.09 13.81
C ALA A 367 2.85 19.61 13.81
N ILE A 368 4.03 19.33 13.28
CA ILE A 368 4.65 18.02 13.36
C ILE A 368 4.98 17.73 14.84
N PRO A 369 4.50 16.61 15.41
CA PRO A 369 4.82 16.23 16.78
C PRO A 369 6.34 16.13 16.99
N ASP A 370 6.84 16.64 18.12
CA ASP A 370 8.27 16.64 18.42
C ASP A 370 8.79 15.27 18.90
N GLY A 371 7.88 14.28 19.00
CA GLY A 371 8.18 12.90 19.36
C GLY A 371 8.33 12.66 20.86
N LYS A 372 7.88 13.61 21.70
CA LYS A 372 8.06 13.52 23.17
C LYS A 372 6.83 13.06 23.93
N GLN A 373 5.63 13.13 23.35
CA GLN A 373 4.41 12.69 24.03
C GLN A 373 4.07 11.22 23.74
N PRO A 374 3.36 10.55 24.66
CA PRO A 374 2.83 9.20 24.44
C PRO A 374 2.06 9.09 23.12
N GLY A 375 2.44 8.14 22.27
CA GLY A 375 1.83 7.97 20.94
C GLY A 375 2.45 8.80 19.80
N GLN A 376 3.35 9.74 20.10
CA GLN A 376 4.07 10.48 19.05
C GLN A 376 5.23 9.65 18.50
N PHE A 377 5.13 9.25 17.24
CA PHE A 377 6.17 8.46 16.55
C PHE A 377 7.36 9.34 16.11
N TYR A 378 8.59 8.86 16.35
CA TYR A 378 9.85 9.59 16.12
C TYR A 378 10.09 10.01 14.66
N GLY A 379 9.55 9.27 13.68
CA GLY A 379 9.80 9.55 12.27
C GLY A 379 9.15 10.84 11.74
N TYR A 380 8.21 11.43 12.49
CA TYR A 380 7.67 12.77 12.18
C TYR A 380 8.75 13.86 12.20
N LYS A 381 9.73 13.74 13.08
CA LYS A 381 10.79 14.75 13.27
C LYS A 381 11.64 14.99 12.03
N ASN A 382 11.80 13.96 11.19
CA ASN A 382 12.61 14.01 9.97
C ASN A 382 11.76 14.19 8.70
N ALA A 383 10.45 14.42 8.84
CA ALA A 383 9.54 14.55 7.73
C ALA A 383 9.49 15.97 7.16
N LEU A 384 9.26 16.07 5.85
CA LEU A 384 9.04 17.35 5.20
C LEU A 384 7.64 17.86 5.50
N LYS A 385 7.56 19.05 6.10
CA LYS A 385 6.29 19.71 6.40
C LYS A 385 5.78 20.50 5.20
N VAL A 386 4.67 20.06 4.62
CA VAL A 386 3.94 20.82 3.60
C VAL A 386 2.63 21.30 4.22
N VAL A 387 2.31 22.59 4.10
CA VAL A 387 1.07 23.17 4.65
C VAL A 387 0.07 23.34 3.52
N GLY A 388 -1.08 22.65 3.61
CA GLY A 388 -2.22 22.86 2.74
C GLY A 388 -3.17 23.92 3.30
N SER A 389 -3.48 24.94 2.52
CA SER A 389 -4.42 26.00 2.87
C SER A 389 -5.30 26.36 1.67
N PRO A 390 -6.37 27.16 1.86
CA PRO A 390 -7.17 27.66 0.74
C PRO A 390 -6.37 28.49 -0.27
N GLU A 391 -5.22 29.03 0.13
CA GLU A 391 -4.32 29.83 -0.71
C GLU A 391 -3.31 28.97 -1.49
N GLY A 392 -3.35 27.64 -1.31
CA GLY A 392 -2.50 26.66 -1.98
C GLY A 392 -1.58 25.89 -1.04
N LEU A 393 -0.42 25.48 -1.56
CA LEU A 393 0.60 24.74 -0.82
C LEU A 393 1.73 25.65 -0.38
N THR A 394 2.20 25.46 0.85
CA THR A 394 3.38 26.16 1.37
C THR A 394 4.42 25.15 1.87
N TYR A 395 5.66 25.28 1.39
CA TYR A 395 6.80 24.48 1.82
C TYR A 395 8.06 25.35 1.90
N MET A 396 8.80 25.28 3.01
CA MET A 396 10.01 26.10 3.27
C MET A 396 9.84 27.61 2.96
N GLY A 397 8.68 28.18 3.27
CA GLY A 397 8.37 29.60 3.03
C GLY A 397 7.99 29.95 1.59
N LYS A 398 8.10 29.01 0.64
CA LYS A 398 7.59 29.15 -0.72
C LYS A 398 6.12 28.76 -0.76
N ARG A 399 5.27 29.65 -1.28
CA ARG A 399 3.84 29.40 -1.49
C ARG A 399 3.53 29.25 -2.97
N VAL A 400 2.70 28.27 -3.30
CA VAL A 400 2.25 27.98 -4.67
C VAL A 400 0.74 27.77 -4.65
N SER A 401 0.02 28.45 -5.54
CA SER A 401 -1.44 28.32 -5.69
C SER A 401 -1.80 26.95 -6.25
N LEU A 402 -2.92 26.39 -5.77
CA LEU A 402 -3.43 25.08 -6.20
C LEU A 402 -4.86 25.19 -6.73
#